data_AF-A0A4U9HUI7-F1
#
_entry.id   AF-A0A4U9HUI7-F1
#
_cell.length_a   1.000
_cell.length_b   1.000
_cell.length_c   1.000
_cell.angle_alpha   90.00
_cell.angle_beta   90.00
_cell.angle_gamma   90.00
#
_symmetry.space_group_name_H-M   'P 1'
#
loop_
_entity.id
_entity.type
_entity.pdbx_description
1 polymer ?
#
loop_
_entity_poly.entity_id
_entity_poly.type
_entity_poly.pdbx_seq_one_letter_code
_entity_poly.pdbx_strand_id
1 'polypeptide(L)' 'MNNNNRIRLTWISFFSYALTGALVIVTGMVMGNIAEYFNLPVSSMSNTFTFLNAGILISIFLNAWLMEIIR' A
#
# COMPACT_ATOMS: atom_id res chain seq x y z
N MET A 1 -17.54 11.11 -21.61
CA MET A 1 -17.62 10.95 -20.13
C MET A 1 -18.34 12.17 -19.55
N ASN A 2 -19.36 11.96 -18.70
CA ASN A 2 -20.07 13.06 -18.04
C ASN A 2 -19.19 13.69 -16.95
N ASN A 3 -19.29 15.02 -16.73
CA ASN A 3 -18.41 15.75 -15.81
C ASN A 3 -18.54 15.26 -14.36
N ASN A 4 -19.76 14.83 -13.97
CA ASN A 4 -20.03 14.22 -12.68
C ASN A 4 -19.29 12.89 -12.47
N ASN A 5 -19.15 12.07 -13.52
CA ASN A 5 -18.40 10.80 -13.43
C ASN A 5 -16.90 11.05 -13.27
N ARG A 6 -16.36 12.09 -13.92
CA ARG A 6 -14.93 12.46 -13.75
C ARG A 6 -14.64 12.86 -12.31
N ILE A 7 -15.47 13.73 -11.73
CA ILE A 7 -15.31 14.19 -10.34
C ILE A 7 -15.39 13.01 -9.36
N ARG A 8 -16.37 12.13 -9.53
CA ARG A 8 -16.50 10.92 -8.68
C ARG A 8 -15.31 9.98 -8.83
N LEU A 9 -14.82 9.76 -10.04
CA LEU A 9 -13.61 8.96 -10.27
C LEU A 9 -12.41 9.55 -9.55
N THR A 10 -12.20 10.86 -9.67
CA THR A 10 -11.08 11.56 -9.04
C THR A 10 -11.12 11.42 -7.51
N TRP A 11 -12.29 11.57 -6.88
CA TRP A 11 -12.45 11.34 -5.45
C TRP A 11 -12.14 9.90 -5.05
N ILE A 12 -12.65 8.92 -5.80
CA ILE A 12 -12.38 7.50 -5.51
C ILE A 12 -10.88 7.19 -5.65
N SER A 13 -10.21 7.73 -6.68
CA SER A 13 -8.77 7.57 -6.85
C SER A 13 -7.96 8.19 -5.70
N PHE A 14 -8.34 9.39 -5.23
CA PHE A 14 -7.69 10.00 -4.08
C PHE A 14 -7.87 9.18 -2.81
N PHE A 15 -9.09 8.69 -2.54
CA PHE A 15 -9.35 7.83 -1.39
C PHE A 15 -8.57 6.52 -1.47
N SER A 16 -8.54 5.88 -2.64
CA SER A 16 -7.80 4.63 -2.82
C SER A 16 -6.30 4.82 -2.55
N TYR A 17 -5.70 5.89 -3.07
CA TYR A 17 -4.28 6.17 -2.86
C TYR A 17 -3.97 6.52 -1.40
N ALA A 18 -4.82 7.35 -0.77
CA ALA A 18 -4.66 7.72 0.63
C ALA A 18 -4.79 6.52 1.58
N LEU A 19 -5.74 5.61 1.33
CA LEU A 19 -5.93 4.39 2.14
C LEU A 19 -4.75 3.42 1.99
N THR A 20 -4.21 3.24 0.78
CA THR A 20 -3.02 2.41 0.56
C THR A 20 -1.80 2.99 1.30
N GLY A 21 -1.58 4.30 1.23
CA GLY A 21 -0.51 4.97 1.96
C GLY A 21 -0.68 4.88 3.48
N ALA A 22 -1.90 5.10 3.98
CA ALA A 22 -2.21 5.01 5.40
C ALA A 22 -1.93 3.60 5.97
N LEU A 23 -2.31 2.54 5.23
CA LEU A 23 -2.00 1.17 5.62
C LEU A 23 -0.50 0.96 5.81
N VAL A 24 0.31 1.34 4.82
CA VAL A 24 1.77 1.17 4.85
C VAL A 24 2.40 1.94 6.03
N ILE A 25 2.02 3.20 6.23
CA ILE A 25 2.61 4.05 7.27
C ILE A 25 2.20 3.55 8.67
N VAL A 26 0.91 3.25 8.88
CA VAL A 26 0.41 2.78 10.18
C VAL A 26 0.99 1.42 10.53
N THR A 27 1.10 0.49 9.58
CA THR A 27 1.76 -0.81 9.83
C THR A 27 3.22 -0.63 10.26
N GLY A 28 3.95 0.31 9.66
CA GLY A 28 5.33 0.62 10.07
C GLY A 28 5.42 1.21 11.48
N MET A 29 4.53 2.14 11.84
CA MET A 29 4.51 2.75 13.18
C MET A 29 4.12 1.77 14.27
N VAL A 30 3.14 0.88 14.01
CA VAL A 30 2.61 -0.04 15.02
C VAL A 30 3.52 -1.27 15.20
N MET A 31 4.41 -1.55 14.24
CA MET A 31 5.34 -2.68 14.30
C MET A 31 6.23 -2.70 15.56
N GLY A 32 6.72 -1.55 16.01
CA GLY A 32 7.53 -1.47 17.23
C GLY A 32 6.75 -1.90 18.48
N ASN A 33 5.51 -1.38 18.62
CA ASN A 33 4.63 -1.71 19.74
C ASN A 33 4.20 -3.18 19.74
N ILE A 34 3.98 -3.76 18.56
CA ILE A 34 3.64 -5.19 18.42
C ILE A 34 4.84 -6.06 18.80
N ALA A 35 6.05 -5.70 18.34
CA ALA A 35 7.27 -6.43 18.67
C ALA A 35 7.53 -6.45 20.19
N GLU A 36 7.29 -5.31 20.86
CA GLU A 36 7.37 -5.18 22.32
C GLU A 36 6.31 -6.02 23.03
N TYR A 37 5.05 -5.97 22.57
CA TYR A 37 3.95 -6.76 23.15
C TYR A 37 4.19 -8.27 23.06
N PHE A 38 4.72 -8.77 21.94
CA PHE A 38 4.98 -10.19 21.73
C PHE A 38 6.41 -10.63 22.13
N ASN A 39 7.24 -9.74 22.67
CA ASN A 39 8.66 -10.00 22.98
C ASN A 39 9.46 -10.58 21.79
N LEU A 40 9.12 -10.17 20.57
CA LEU A 40 9.77 -10.63 19.34
C LEU A 40 10.79 -9.60 18.86
N PRO A 41 11.90 -10.02 18.24
CA PRO A 41 12.87 -9.09 17.69
C PRO A 41 12.26 -8.28 16.54
N VAL A 42 12.38 -6.95 16.63
CA VAL A 42 11.91 -5.99 15.61
C VAL A 42 12.50 -6.31 14.23
N SER A 43 13.68 -6.93 14.16
CA SER A 43 14.32 -7.34 12.90
C SER A 43 13.51 -8.37 12.10
N SER A 44 12.94 -9.38 12.75
CA SER A 44 12.12 -10.41 12.08
C SER A 44 10.80 -9.83 11.55
N MET A 45 10.21 -8.92 12.32
CA MET A 45 9.01 -8.19 11.90
C MET A 45 9.32 -7.20 10.78
N SER A 46 10.39 -6.42 10.90
CA SER A 46 10.84 -5.45 9.90
C SER A 46 11.12 -6.09 8.55
N ASN A 47 11.65 -7.32 8.52
CA ASN A 47 11.85 -8.05 7.27
C ASN A 47 10.50 -8.36 6.57
N THR A 48 9.48 -8.74 7.34
CA THR A 48 8.11 -8.97 6.83
C THR A 48 7.48 -7.67 6.32
N PHE A 49 7.70 -6.54 6.99
CA PHE A 49 7.23 -5.22 6.54
C PHE A 49 7.95 -4.74 5.27
N THR A 50 9.26 -4.93 5.21
CA THR A 50 10.06 -4.66 4.01
C THR A 50 9.56 -5.50 2.83
N PHE A 51 9.27 -6.78 3.06
CA PHE A 51 8.71 -7.67 2.05
C PHE A 51 7.33 -7.23 1.58
N LEU A 52 6.45 -6.80 2.50
CA LEU A 52 5.14 -6.25 2.18
C LEU A 52 5.26 -5.00 1.29
N ASN A 53 6.10 -4.04 1.67
CA ASN A 53 6.31 -2.80 0.90
C ASN A 53 6.93 -3.08 -0.48
N ALA A 54 7.91 -3.98 -0.56
CA ALA A 54 8.49 -4.40 -1.82
C ALA A 54 7.45 -5.12 -2.71
N GLY A 55 6.61 -5.97 -2.12
CA GLY A 55 5.53 -6.67 -2.82
C GLY A 55 4.48 -5.72 -3.38
N ILE A 56 4.09 -4.68 -2.63
CA ILE A 56 3.19 -3.62 -3.12
C ILE A 56 3.84 -2.89 -4.30
N LEU A 57 5.11 -2.53 -4.20
CA LEU A 57 5.83 -1.81 -5.25
C LEU A 57 5.96 -2.63 -6.54
N ILE A 58 6.30 -3.92 -6.41
CA ILE A 58 6.32 -4.87 -7.53
C ILE A 58 4.91 -5.01 -8.14
N SER A 59 3.87 -5.10 -7.32
CA SER A 59 2.49 -5.24 -7.79
C SER A 59 2.01 -4.01 -8.56
N ILE A 60 2.36 -2.80 -8.10
CA ILE A 60 2.07 -1.55 -8.81
C ILE A 60 2.78 -1.53 -10.16
N PHE A 61 4.06 -1.92 -10.19
CA PHE A 61 4.84 -1.98 -11.42
C PHE A 61 4.29 -2.99 -12.43
N LEU A 62 3.97 -4.21 -11.96
CA LEU A 62 3.34 -5.25 -12.78
C LEU A 62 1.95 -4.82 -13.27
N ASN A 63 1.16 -4.14 -12.44
CA ASN A 63 -0.15 -3.63 -12.83
C ASN A 63 -0.04 -2.57 -13.95
N ALA A 64 0.92 -1.65 -13.83
CA ALA A 64 1.20 -0.65 -14.86
C ALA A 64 1.64 -1.30 -16.18
N TRP A 65 2.56 -2.27 -16.10
CA TRP A 65 3.03 -3.01 -17.28
C TRP A 65 1.93 -3.84 -17.94
N LEU A 66 1.09 -4.52 -17.16
CA LEU A 66 -0.04 -5.30 -17.66
C LEU A 66 -1.08 -4.41 -18.37
N MET A 67 -1.33 -3.21 -17.84
CA MET A 67 -2.21 -2.23 -18.48
C MET A 67 -1.69 -1.80 -19.86
N GLU A 68 -0.37 -1.77 -20.06
CA GLU A 68 0.24 -1.41 -21.34
C GLU A 68 0.19 -2.55 -22.36
N ILE A 69 0.27 -3.82 -21.92
CA ILE A 69 0.13 -4.99 -22.82
C ILE A 69 -1.32 -5.24 -23.23
N ILE A 70 -2.27 -5.05 -22.32
CA ILE A 70 -3.70 -5.33 -22.56
C ILE A 70 -4.37 -4.20 -23.37
N ARG A 71 -3.75 -3.02 -23.42
CA ARG A 71 -4.24 -1.88 -24.20
C ARG A 71 -4.03 -2.07 -25.70
#